data_AF-A0A699XDJ7-F1
#
_entry.id   AF-A0A699XDJ7-F1
#
_cell.length_a   1.000
_cell.length_b   1.000
_cell.length_c   1.000
_cell.angle_alpha   90.00
_cell.angle_beta   90.00
_cell.angle_gamma   90.00
#
_symmetry.space_group_name_H-M   'P 1'
#
loop_
_entity.id
_entity.type
_entity.pdbx_description
1 polymer ?
#
loop_
_entity_poly.entity_id
_entity_poly.type
_entity_poly.pdbx_seq_one_letter_code
_entity_poly.pdbx_strand_id
1 'polypeptide(L)'
;RAEGNAAGQNGNQIRCYNCRGVGHYARNCMVRPMRRDAAYLQTQLLIAQKKEAGIQLQAEENDLMASAADLDEIEKVNANCI
;
A
#
# COMPACT_ATOMS: atom_id res chain seq x y z
N ARG A 1 23.90 24.09 28.25
CA ARG A 1 24.23 22.66 28.04
C ARG A 1 22.99 22.02 27.41
N ALA A 2 22.94 21.57 26.15
CA ALA A 2 24.00 21.08 25.27
C ALA A 2 24.04 21.80 23.90
N GLU A 3 25.25 22.10 23.45
CA GLU A 3 25.60 22.39 22.06
C GLU A 3 25.93 21.08 21.32
N GLY A 4 25.77 21.06 19.99
CA GLY A 4 26.23 20.01 19.08
C GLY A 4 25.11 19.47 18.18
N ASN A 5 25.06 19.64 16.86
CA ASN A 5 26.12 19.79 15.88
C ASN A 5 25.63 20.66 14.70
N ALA A 6 26.15 21.88 14.56
CA ALA A 6 26.05 22.65 13.32
C ALA A 6 27.15 22.16 12.36
N ALA A 7 27.02 20.92 11.87
CA ALA A 7 27.90 20.39 10.83
C ALA A 7 27.24 20.65 9.46
N GLY A 8 27.95 21.40 8.61
CA GLY A 8 27.46 21.94 7.34
C GLY A 8 26.79 20.92 6.42
N GLN A 9 25.57 21.26 5.99
CA GLN A 9 24.90 20.69 4.83
C GLN A 9 24.09 21.82 4.17
N ASN A 10 24.75 22.49 3.25
CA ASN A 10 24.26 23.65 2.52
C ASN A 10 23.36 23.12 1.40
N GLY A 11 22.09 23.54 1.34
CA GLY A 11 21.23 23.38 0.16
C GLY A 11 19.87 22.72 0.39
N ASN A 12 19.79 21.67 1.21
CA ASN A 12 18.54 20.94 1.44
C ASN A 12 18.24 20.84 2.93
N GLN A 13 17.45 21.78 3.43
CA GLN A 13 17.00 21.81 4.82
C GLN A 13 16.39 20.45 5.20
N ILE A 14 17.02 19.74 6.15
CA ILE A 14 16.56 18.40 6.58
C ILE A 14 15.10 18.51 7.00
N ARG A 15 14.20 17.82 6.27
CA ARG A 15 12.76 17.81 6.55
C ARG A 15 12.42 16.66 7.51
N CYS A 16 11.68 16.98 8.55
CA CYS A 16 11.11 16.00 9.47
C CYS A 16 9.75 15.54 8.95
N TYR A 17 9.65 14.29 8.49
CA TYR A 17 8.37 13.75 7.99
C TYR A 17 7.32 13.50 9.09
N ASN A 18 7.74 13.46 10.37
CA ASN A 18 6.83 13.25 11.50
C ASN A 18 6.00 14.49 11.87
N CYS A 19 6.58 15.69 11.77
CA CYS A 19 5.92 16.95 12.13
C CYS A 19 5.91 17.99 10.99
N ARG A 20 6.46 17.65 9.82
CA ARG A 20 6.69 18.55 8.67
C ARG A 20 7.60 19.74 8.98
N GLY A 21 8.29 19.72 10.13
CA GLY A 21 9.27 20.71 10.52
C GLY A 21 10.58 20.56 9.75
N VAL A 22 11.48 21.53 9.91
CA VAL A 22 12.76 21.59 9.22
C VAL A 22 13.91 21.67 10.23
N GLY A 23 15.12 21.28 9.82
CA GLY A 23 16.34 21.37 10.63
C GLY A 23 16.62 20.18 11.55
N HIS A 24 15.82 19.11 11.51
CA HIS A 24 16.06 17.91 12.32
C HIS A 24 15.55 16.62 11.65
N TYR A 25 16.19 15.50 11.96
CA TYR A 25 15.72 14.18 11.54
C TYR A 25 14.45 13.77 12.30
N ALA A 26 13.59 12.98 11.65
CA ALA A 26 12.37 12.45 12.25
C ALA A 26 12.61 11.68 13.58
N ARG A 27 13.76 10.99 13.71
CA ARG A 27 14.18 10.29 14.95
C ARG A 27 14.48 11.23 16.13
N ASN A 28 14.82 12.48 15.85
CA ASN A 28 15.12 13.52 16.85
C ASN A 28 13.93 14.46 17.07
N CYS A 29 12.76 14.15 16.50
CA CYS A 29 11.57 14.97 16.64
C CYS A 29 10.99 14.83 18.05
N MET A 30 11.00 15.93 18.80
CA MET A 30 10.38 15.99 20.14
C MET A 30 8.88 16.29 20.07
N VAL A 31 8.37 16.73 18.91
CA VAL A 31 6.93 16.86 18.67
C VAL A 31 6.36 15.44 18.57
N ARG A 32 5.25 15.19 19.27
CA ARG A 32 4.54 13.91 19.13
C ARG A 32 4.37 13.60 17.65
N PRO A 33 4.82 12.44 17.15
CA PRO A 33 4.59 12.03 15.78
C PRO A 33 3.12 12.21 15.47
N MET A 34 2.81 12.83 14.33
CA MET A 34 1.44 13.15 13.97
C MET A 34 0.59 11.88 14.10
N ARG A 35 -0.28 11.85 15.11
CA ARG A 35 -1.28 10.79 15.21
C ARG A 35 -2.15 10.98 13.99
N ARG A 36 -2.23 9.95 13.16
CA ARG A 36 -3.17 9.90 12.04
C ARG A 36 -4.54 10.24 12.61
N ASP A 37 -5.13 11.32 12.14
CA ASP A 37 -6.46 11.72 12.58
C ASP A 37 -7.48 10.66 12.19
N ALA A 38 -8.67 10.73 12.80
CA ALA A 38 -9.73 9.78 12.53
C ALA A 38 -10.10 9.75 11.03
N ALA A 39 -10.06 10.90 10.36
CA ALA A 39 -10.35 11.03 8.93
C ALA A 39 -9.35 10.24 8.08
N TYR A 40 -8.04 10.39 8.32
CA TYR A 40 -7.01 9.64 7.62
C TYR A 40 -7.14 8.14 7.84
N LEU A 41 -7.39 7.71 9.08
CA LEU A 41 -7.57 6.29 9.38
C LEU A 41 -8.80 5.72 8.68
N GLN A 42 -9.91 6.47 8.68
CA GLN A 42 -11.13 6.08 7.98
C GLN A 42 -10.92 5.97 6.47
N THR A 43 -10.23 6.93 5.85
CA THR A 43 -9.89 6.86 4.42
C THR A 43 -9.03 5.65 4.11
N GLN A 44 -8.02 5.35 4.93
CA GLN A 44 -7.16 4.18 4.71
C GLN A 44 -7.92 2.85 4.82
N LEU A 45 -8.87 2.74 5.76
CA LEU A 45 -9.72 1.56 5.89
C LEU A 45 -10.61 1.38 4.64
N LEU A 46 -11.22 2.46 4.15
CA LEU A 46 -12.04 2.41 2.94
C LEU A 46 -11.23 1.99 1.71
N ILE A 47 -10.00 2.48 1.58
CA ILE A 47 -9.09 2.08 0.50
C ILE A 47 -8.75 0.58 0.61
N ALA A 48 -8.43 0.10 1.81
CA ALA A 48 -8.11 -1.30 2.05
C ALA A 48 -9.29 -2.22 1.68
N GLN A 49 -10.50 -1.90 2.13
CA GLN A 49 -11.72 -2.66 1.83
C GLN A 49 -11.99 -2.74 0.33
N LYS A 50 -11.87 -1.62 -0.38
CA LYS A 50 -12.04 -1.59 -1.85
C LYS A 50 -11.00 -2.44 -2.58
N LYS A 51 -9.75 -2.41 -2.11
CA LYS A 51 -8.69 -3.25 -2.67
C LYS A 51 -8.95 -4.73 -2.43
N GLU A 52 -9.37 -5.09 -1.22
CA GLU A 52 -9.74 -6.47 -0.87
C GLU A 52 -10.89 -7.00 -1.71
N ALA A 53 -11.95 -6.20 -1.89
CA ALA A 53 -13.07 -6.55 -2.76
C ALA A 53 -12.62 -6.72 -4.22
N GLY A 54 -11.74 -5.85 -4.72
CA GLY A 54 -11.17 -5.98 -6.06
C GLY A 54 -10.32 -7.26 -6.23
N ILE A 55 -9.55 -7.64 -5.21
CA ILE A 55 -8.78 -8.90 -5.22
C ILE A 55 -9.70 -10.12 -5.24
N GLN A 56 -10.78 -10.09 -4.45
CA GLN A 56 -11.77 -11.18 -4.42
C GLN A 56 -12.45 -11.36 -5.77
N LEU A 57 -12.92 -10.27 -6.39
CA LEU A 57 -13.52 -10.31 -7.72
C LEU A 57 -12.54 -10.86 -8.76
N GLN A 58 -11.28 -10.42 -8.73
CA GLN A 58 -10.27 -10.91 -9.67
C GLN A 58 -9.99 -12.40 -9.50
N ALA A 59 -10.01 -12.91 -8.26
CA ALA A 59 -9.84 -14.32 -7.99
C ALA A 59 -11.00 -15.14 -8.58
N GLU A 60 -12.24 -14.71 -8.36
CA GLU A 60 -13.42 -15.36 -8.92
C GLU A 60 -13.41 -15.36 -10.46
N GLU A 61 -13.03 -14.24 -11.09
CA GLU A 61 -12.88 -14.16 -12.54
C GLU A 61 -11.83 -15.16 -13.07
N ASN A 62 -10.70 -15.29 -12.38
CA ASN A 62 -9.65 -16.23 -12.77
C ASN A 62 -10.11 -17.69 -12.61
N ASP A 63 -10.84 -18.01 -11.55
CA ASP A 63 -11.39 -19.34 -11.29
C ASP A 63 -12.44 -19.72 -12.35
N LEU A 64 -13.28 -18.76 -12.76
CA LEU A 64 -14.24 -18.95 -13.84
C LEU A 64 -13.54 -19.18 -15.19
N MET A 65 -12.48 -18.43 -15.49
CA MET A 65 -11.69 -18.65 -16.71
C MET A 65 -10.99 -20.02 -16.72
N ALA A 66 -10.45 -20.46 -15.58
CA ALA A 66 -9.86 -21.80 -15.46
C ALA A 66 -10.91 -22.89 -15.71
N SER A 67 -12.08 -22.76 -15.08
CA SER A 67 -13.20 -23.69 -15.28
C SER A 67 -13.67 -23.75 -16.74
N ALA A 68 -13.69 -22.60 -17.43
CA ALA A 68 -14.03 -22.54 -18.85
C ALA A 68 -12.99 -23.23 -19.74
N ALA A 69 -11.70 -23.13 -19.40
CA ALA A 69 -10.64 -23.85 -20.12
C ALA A 69 -10.76 -25.37 -19.95
N ASP A 70 -11.07 -25.84 -18.74
CA ASP A 70 -11.31 -27.26 -18.47
C ASP A 70 -12.52 -27.80 -19.28
N LEU A 71 -13.57 -26.99 -19.45
CA LEU A 71 -14.73 -27.37 -20.26
C LEU A 71 -14.40 -27.53 -21.76
N ASP A 72 -13.58 -26.64 -22.33
CA ASP A 72 -13.13 -26.74 -23.73
C ASP A 72 -12.29 -28.01 -23.98
N GLU A 73 -11.46 -28.42 -23.01
CA GLU A 73 -10.72 -29.69 -23.08
C GLU A 73 -11.66 -30.91 -23.06
N ILE A 74 -12.70 -30.90 -22.21
CA ILE A 74 -13.69 -31.98 -22.14
C ILE A 74 -14.46 -32.10 -23.46
N GLU A 75 -14.88 -30.98 -24.06
CA GLU A 75 -15.60 -30.99 -25.34
C GLU A 75 -14.73 -31.56 -26.47
N LYS A 76 -13.45 -31.19 -26.53
CA LYS A 76 -12.49 -31.73 -27.51
C LYS A 76 -12.25 -33.23 -27.35
N VAL A 77 -12.11 -33.71 -26.11
CA VAL A 77 -11.99 -35.15 -25.84
C VAL A 77 -13.25 -35.88 -26.29
N ASN A 78 -14.43 -35.31 -26.02
CA ASN A 78 -15.70 -35.90 -26.43
C ASN A 78 -15.86 -35.94 -27.97
N ALA A 79 -15.44 -34.89 -28.68
CA ALA A 79 -15.49 -34.84 -30.15
C ALA A 79 -14.56 -35.85 -30.84
N ASN A 80 -13.42 -36.20 -30.22
CA ASN A 80 -12.49 -37.22 -30.74
C ASN A 80 -12.90 -38.67 -30.39
N CYS A 81 -13.89 -38.85 -29.50
CA CYS A 81 -14.39 -40.15 -29.06
C CYS A 81 -15.61 -40.64 -29.88
N ILE A 82 -15.97 -39.95 -30.96
CA ILE A 82 -17.01 -40.30 -31.94
C ILE A 82 -16.35 -40.72 -33.25
#